data_AF-A0A1G8WVV4-F1
#
_entry.id   AF-A0A1G8WVV4-F1
#
_cell.length_a   1.000
_cell.length_b   1.000
_cell.length_c   1.000
_cell.angle_alpha   90.00
_cell.angle_beta   90.00
_cell.angle_gamma   90.00
#
_symmetry.space_group_name_H-M   'P 1'
#
loop_
_entity.id
_entity.type
_entity.pdbx_description
1 polymer ?
#
loop_
_entity_poly.entity_id
_entity_poly.type
_entity_poly.pdbx_seq_one_letter_code
_entity_poly.pdbx_strand_id
1 'polypeptide(L)'
;MSMRWTLPLLVALAACSAPEEPKAPAFAEVDPCSLLASGDAGQMNGSPTRSERACDYPFDSLTVRLTLLTAKYADESQKLLADGGYGGVIDDRPLTRRCVDSSGEVTCDAVVEVRDGQLIGLKVLQRNHDLNLVGQVTQGLAATALERLPK
;
A
#
# COMPACT_ATOMS: atom_id res chain seq x y z
N MET A 1 -67.73 21.88 -37.08
CA MET A 1 -67.20 22.23 -35.74
C MET A 1 -66.41 21.06 -35.21
N SER A 2 -65.27 21.36 -34.60
CA SER A 2 -64.03 20.58 -34.66
C SER A 2 -64.00 19.30 -33.83
N MET A 3 -63.42 18.27 -34.46
CA MET A 3 -63.12 16.93 -33.94
C MET A 3 -61.81 16.98 -33.14
N ARG A 4 -61.84 16.61 -31.86
CA ARG A 4 -60.67 16.60 -30.97
C ARG A 4 -59.88 15.30 -31.16
N TRP A 5 -58.72 15.40 -31.78
CA TRP A 5 -57.70 14.35 -31.85
C TRP A 5 -56.78 14.45 -30.62
N THR A 6 -56.77 13.41 -29.79
CA THR A 6 -55.79 13.21 -28.72
C THR A 6 -54.67 12.31 -29.21
N LEU A 7 -53.47 12.89 -29.38
CA LEU A 7 -52.21 12.14 -29.57
C LEU A 7 -51.82 11.43 -28.26
N PRO A 8 -51.49 10.13 -28.27
CA PRO A 8 -50.72 9.53 -27.20
C PRO A 8 -49.23 9.65 -27.55
N LEU A 9 -48.50 10.45 -26.77
CA LEU A 9 -47.04 10.51 -26.81
C LEU A 9 -46.51 9.20 -26.20
N LEU A 10 -46.03 8.29 -27.04
CA LEU A 10 -45.29 7.10 -26.64
C LEU A 10 -43.91 7.53 -26.14
N VAL A 11 -43.76 7.59 -24.82
CA VAL A 11 -42.48 7.73 -24.13
C VAL A 11 -41.72 6.41 -24.26
N ALA A 12 -40.85 6.34 -25.27
CA ALA A 12 -39.85 5.29 -25.36
C ALA A 12 -38.76 5.57 -24.32
N LEU A 13 -38.85 4.93 -23.15
CA LEU A 13 -37.75 4.87 -22.20
C LEU A 13 -36.62 4.02 -22.81
N ALA A 14 -35.66 4.67 -23.44
CA ALA A 14 -34.35 4.09 -23.70
C ALA A 14 -33.71 3.79 -22.34
N ALA A 15 -33.70 2.50 -21.96
CA ALA A 15 -32.90 2.01 -20.87
C ALA A 15 -31.41 2.14 -21.27
N CYS A 16 -30.83 3.30 -20.98
CA CYS A 16 -29.38 3.45 -20.91
C CYS A 16 -28.90 2.62 -19.72
N SER A 17 -28.48 1.38 -19.98
CA SER A 17 -27.62 0.65 -19.06
C SER A 17 -26.37 1.51 -18.86
N ALA A 18 -26.26 2.14 -17.70
CA ALA A 18 -25.04 2.86 -17.32
C ALA A 18 -23.87 1.86 -17.39
N PRO A 19 -22.72 2.26 -17.96
CA PRO A 19 -21.52 1.42 -17.91
C PRO A 19 -21.20 1.11 -16.46
N GLU A 20 -21.10 -0.18 -16.11
CA GLU A 20 -20.63 -0.61 -14.79
C GLU A 20 -19.22 -0.05 -14.59
N GLU A 21 -19.06 0.80 -13.59
CA GLU A 21 -17.77 1.37 -13.23
C GLU A 21 -16.85 0.21 -12.78
N PRO A 22 -15.60 0.11 -13.28
CA PRO A 22 -14.72 -0.98 -12.90
C PRO A 22 -14.51 -1.01 -11.38
N LYS A 23 -14.95 -2.08 -10.73
CA LYS A 23 -14.77 -2.26 -9.27
C LYS A 23 -13.27 -2.29 -8.94
N ALA A 24 -12.87 -1.54 -7.92
CA ALA A 24 -11.49 -1.55 -7.43
C ALA A 24 -11.07 -2.99 -7.02
N PRO A 25 -9.83 -3.40 -7.31
CA PRO A 25 -9.38 -4.76 -7.03
C PRO A 25 -9.44 -5.07 -5.53
N ALA A 26 -9.72 -6.32 -5.19
CA ALA A 26 -9.65 -6.75 -3.79
C ALA A 26 -8.19 -6.73 -3.30
N PHE A 27 -7.96 -6.60 -1.99
CA PHE A 27 -6.59 -6.62 -1.42
C PHE A 27 -5.78 -7.86 -1.82
N ALA A 28 -6.44 -9.01 -1.99
CA ALA A 28 -5.84 -10.25 -2.45
C ALA A 28 -5.34 -10.18 -3.92
N GLU A 29 -5.94 -9.30 -4.72
CA GLU A 29 -5.65 -9.10 -6.15
C GLU A 29 -4.69 -7.93 -6.41
N VAL A 30 -4.41 -7.12 -5.38
CA VAL A 30 -3.43 -6.03 -5.48
C VAL A 30 -2.06 -6.59 -5.85
N ASP A 31 -1.48 -5.99 -6.90
CA ASP A 31 -0.10 -6.20 -7.26
C ASP A 31 0.81 -5.46 -6.26
N PRO A 32 1.65 -6.16 -5.48
CA PRO A 32 2.57 -5.49 -4.56
C PRO A 32 3.57 -4.59 -5.30
N CYS A 33 3.86 -4.85 -6.58
CA CYS A 33 4.80 -4.06 -7.38
C CYS A 33 4.24 -2.73 -7.90
N SER A 34 2.92 -2.49 -7.80
CA SER A 34 2.32 -1.22 -8.20
C SER A 34 2.26 -0.19 -7.07
N LEU A 35 2.61 -0.58 -5.83
CA LEU A 35 2.41 0.25 -4.65
C LEU A 35 3.52 1.28 -4.43
N LEU A 36 4.72 1.02 -4.94
CA LEU A 36 5.81 1.98 -4.99
C LEU A 36 6.24 2.24 -6.44
N ALA A 37 6.78 3.42 -6.68
CA ALA A 37 7.17 3.94 -7.98
C ALA A 37 8.51 4.69 -7.89
N SER A 38 9.18 4.87 -9.03
CA SER A 38 10.40 5.69 -9.08
C SER A 38 10.06 7.10 -8.60
N GLY A 39 10.89 7.67 -7.72
CA GLY A 39 10.66 8.95 -7.06
C GLY A 39 10.22 8.85 -5.60
N ASP A 40 9.62 7.73 -5.16
CA ASP A 40 9.14 7.59 -3.77
C ASP A 40 10.29 7.55 -2.75
N ALA A 41 11.44 7.02 -3.14
CA ALA A 41 12.65 6.94 -2.33
C ALA A 41 13.92 7.13 -3.20
N GLY A 42 13.85 8.05 -4.17
CA GLY A 42 14.89 8.23 -5.17
C GLY A 42 14.58 7.51 -6.48
N GLN A 43 15.56 7.42 -7.37
CA GLN A 43 15.38 6.74 -8.67
C GLN A 43 15.50 5.22 -8.51
N MET A 44 14.76 4.46 -9.32
CA MET A 44 14.94 3.00 -9.38
C MET A 44 16.20 2.63 -10.17
N ASN A 45 17.04 1.79 -9.59
CA ASN A 45 18.21 1.17 -10.21
C ASN A 45 17.88 -0.24 -10.72
N GLY A 46 17.01 -0.31 -11.72
CA GLY A 46 16.49 -1.56 -12.27
C GLY A 46 14.98 -1.70 -12.11
N SER A 47 14.44 -2.86 -12.47
CA SER A 47 13.01 -3.13 -12.38
C SER A 47 12.64 -3.75 -11.03
N PRO A 48 11.48 -3.40 -10.46
CA PRO A 48 10.94 -4.11 -9.31
C PRO A 48 10.79 -5.61 -9.60
N THR A 49 11.13 -6.44 -8.63
CA THR A 49 11.06 -7.91 -8.76
C THR A 49 9.95 -8.46 -7.89
N ARG A 50 8.93 -9.07 -8.51
CA ARG A 50 7.81 -9.67 -7.78
C ARG A 50 8.19 -11.04 -7.23
N SER A 51 7.79 -11.32 -6.00
CA SER A 51 7.74 -12.68 -5.42
C SER A 51 6.43 -12.89 -4.67
N GLU A 52 5.52 -13.69 -5.21
CA GLU A 52 4.19 -13.94 -4.63
C GLU A 52 3.43 -12.64 -4.26
N ARG A 53 3.20 -12.43 -2.96
CA ARG A 53 2.57 -11.26 -2.33
C ARG A 53 3.56 -10.15 -1.98
N ALA A 54 4.79 -10.22 -2.47
CA ALA A 54 5.85 -9.27 -2.21
C ALA A 54 6.44 -8.68 -3.50
N CYS A 55 7.06 -7.51 -3.36
CA CYS A 55 7.86 -6.88 -4.40
C CYS A 55 9.14 -6.29 -3.79
N ASP A 56 10.27 -6.58 -4.41
CA ASP A 56 11.57 -6.00 -4.10
C ASP A 56 11.82 -4.82 -5.06
N TYR A 57 12.02 -3.64 -4.50
CA TYR A 57 12.25 -2.37 -5.19
C TYR A 57 13.71 -1.92 -4.99
N PRO A 58 14.53 -1.95 -6.06
CA PRO A 58 15.91 -1.47 -5.98
C PRO A 58 15.93 0.04 -6.25
N PHE A 59 15.87 0.87 -5.20
CA PHE A 59 16.16 2.30 -5.34
C PHE A 59 17.67 2.54 -5.38
N ASP A 60 18.07 3.71 -5.86
CA ASP A 60 19.47 4.12 -6.01
C ASP A 60 20.30 4.04 -4.71
N SER A 61 19.67 4.38 -3.59
CA SER A 61 20.31 4.56 -2.29
C SER A 61 19.83 3.54 -1.25
N LEU A 62 18.77 2.79 -1.52
CA LEU A 62 18.18 1.81 -0.61
C LEU A 62 17.43 0.71 -1.36
N THR A 63 17.21 -0.42 -0.69
CA THR A 63 16.34 -1.49 -1.19
C THR A 63 15.12 -1.60 -0.30
N VAL A 64 13.94 -1.75 -0.91
CA VAL A 64 12.68 -1.94 -0.18
C VAL A 64 12.07 -3.27 -0.59
N ARG A 65 11.77 -4.12 0.38
CA ARG A 65 10.83 -5.22 0.18
C ARG A 65 9.48 -4.85 0.75
N LEU A 66 8.48 -4.74 -0.10
CA LEU A 66 7.09 -4.58 0.30
C LEU A 66 6.40 -5.93 0.25
N THR A 67 5.65 -6.28 1.28
CA THR A 67 4.87 -7.53 1.35
C THR A 67 3.44 -7.23 1.78
N LEU A 68 2.47 -7.82 1.11
CA LEU A 68 1.06 -7.71 1.49
C LEU A 68 0.62 -8.98 2.24
N LEU A 69 0.29 -8.82 3.52
CA LEU A 69 0.06 -9.93 4.45
C LEU A 69 -1.43 -10.08 4.78
N THR A 70 -1.86 -11.32 4.98
CA THR A 70 -3.16 -11.62 5.63
C THR A 70 -2.86 -12.19 7.02
N ALA A 71 -2.87 -11.33 8.03
CA ALA A 71 -2.51 -11.64 9.41
C ALA A 71 -3.11 -10.59 10.36
N LYS A 72 -3.21 -10.92 11.65
CA LYS A 72 -3.61 -9.93 12.66
C LYS A 72 -2.45 -8.98 12.95
N TYR A 73 -2.74 -7.68 13.00
CA TYR A 73 -1.74 -6.67 13.31
C TYR A 73 -1.02 -6.96 14.64
N ALA A 74 -1.75 -7.34 15.68
CA ALA A 74 -1.19 -7.62 17.00
C ALA A 74 -0.10 -8.71 16.96
N ASP A 75 -0.28 -9.75 16.14
CA ASP A 75 0.65 -10.86 16.05
C ASP A 75 1.95 -10.44 15.34
N GLU A 76 1.85 -9.70 14.24
CA GLU A 76 3.02 -9.21 13.49
C GLU A 76 3.73 -8.06 14.22
N SER A 77 2.97 -7.16 14.83
CA SER A 77 3.48 -6.07 15.68
C SER A 77 4.29 -6.64 16.86
N GLN A 78 3.76 -7.64 17.56
CA GLN A 78 4.42 -8.22 18.73
C GLN A 78 5.80 -8.82 18.39
N LYS A 79 5.95 -9.42 17.19
CA LYS A 79 7.26 -9.93 16.73
C LYS A 79 8.31 -8.82 16.64
N LEU A 80 7.92 -7.64 16.14
CA LEU A 80 8.82 -6.48 16.07
C LEU A 80 9.07 -5.86 17.45
N LEU A 81 8.02 -5.75 18.28
CA LEU A 81 8.11 -5.16 19.63
C LEU A 81 8.99 -5.98 20.58
N ALA A 82 8.88 -7.31 20.53
CA ALA A 82 9.69 -8.23 21.35
C ALA A 82 11.20 -8.02 21.19
N ASP A 83 11.56 -7.41 20.07
CA ASP A 83 12.89 -7.30 19.52
C ASP A 83 13.41 -5.85 19.54
N GLY A 84 12.72 -4.96 20.29
CA GLY A 84 13.09 -3.55 20.45
C GLY A 84 12.44 -2.61 19.44
N GLY A 85 11.44 -3.07 18.69
CA GLY A 85 10.59 -2.22 17.88
C GLY A 85 9.72 -1.28 18.70
N TYR A 86 9.06 -0.36 18.03
CA TYR A 86 8.19 0.64 18.62
C TYR A 86 7.01 0.98 17.74
N GLY A 87 5.93 1.44 18.38
CA GLY A 87 4.68 1.78 17.72
C GLY A 87 4.66 3.18 17.11
N GLY A 88 3.74 3.38 16.17
CA GLY A 88 3.40 4.62 15.51
C GLY A 88 2.02 4.54 14.88
N VAL A 89 1.61 5.60 14.19
CA VAL A 89 0.33 5.67 13.48
C VAL A 89 0.55 6.36 12.13
N ILE A 90 -0.09 5.87 11.09
CA ILE A 90 -0.16 6.47 9.75
C ILE A 90 -1.64 6.50 9.36
N ASP A 91 -2.21 7.67 9.07
CA ASP A 91 -3.61 7.81 8.64
C ASP A 91 -4.62 7.01 9.51
N ASP A 92 -4.51 7.18 10.84
CA ASP A 92 -5.27 6.46 11.86
C ASP A 92 -5.09 4.93 11.86
N ARG A 93 -4.12 4.41 11.10
CA ARG A 93 -3.75 2.99 11.11
C ARG A 93 -2.54 2.74 12.00
N PRO A 94 -2.59 1.70 12.85
CA PRO A 94 -1.47 1.36 13.69
C PRO A 94 -0.29 0.86 12.85
N LEU A 95 0.92 1.32 13.21
CA LEU A 95 2.20 0.97 12.62
C LEU A 95 3.11 0.46 13.73
N THR A 96 3.87 -0.60 13.49
CA THR A 96 5.00 -0.98 14.33
C THR A 96 6.24 -1.07 13.46
N ARG A 97 7.36 -0.54 13.93
CA ARG A 97 8.63 -0.61 13.21
C ARG A 97 9.81 -0.87 14.13
N ARG A 98 10.84 -1.49 13.59
CA ARG A 98 12.11 -1.77 14.24
C ARG A 98 13.22 -1.42 13.29
N CYS A 99 14.20 -0.66 13.75
CA CYS A 99 15.41 -0.38 12.98
C CYS A 99 16.62 -0.87 13.74
N VAL A 100 17.54 -1.53 13.04
CA VAL A 100 18.82 -2.00 13.58
C VAL A 100 19.95 -1.57 12.65
N ASP A 101 21.05 -1.10 13.23
CA ASP A 101 22.30 -0.86 12.50
C ASP A 101 23.18 -2.10 12.69
N SER A 102 23.68 -2.61 11.57
CA SER A 102 24.71 -3.65 11.56
C SER A 102 25.84 -3.21 10.63
N SER A 103 26.90 -2.68 11.24
CA SER A 103 28.15 -2.32 10.54
C SER A 103 27.98 -1.28 9.42
N GLY A 104 27.13 -0.26 9.63
CA GLY A 104 26.91 0.82 8.66
C GLY A 104 25.86 0.54 7.60
N GLU A 105 25.02 -0.44 7.89
CA GLU A 105 23.81 -0.72 7.15
C GLU A 105 22.66 -0.78 8.13
N VAL A 106 21.68 0.10 7.92
CA VAL A 106 20.45 0.09 8.70
C VAL A 106 19.42 -0.75 7.96
N THR A 107 18.87 -1.72 8.69
CA THR A 107 17.66 -2.43 8.30
C THR A 107 16.50 -1.94 9.14
N CYS A 108 15.44 -1.48 8.50
CA CYS A 108 14.17 -1.15 9.16
C CYS A 108 13.07 -2.08 8.68
N ASP A 109 12.53 -2.89 9.59
CA ASP A 109 11.32 -3.68 9.38
C ASP A 109 10.10 -2.91 9.90
N ALA A 110 8.99 -2.96 9.19
CA ALA A 110 7.74 -2.33 9.60
C ALA A 110 6.51 -3.14 9.20
N VAL A 111 5.45 -3.00 9.99
CA VAL A 111 4.11 -3.51 9.66
C VAL A 111 3.07 -2.44 9.95
N VAL A 112 2.22 -2.14 8.98
CA VAL A 112 1.08 -1.23 9.12
C VAL A 112 -0.21 -1.96 8.78
N GLU A 113 -1.25 -1.71 9.56
CA GLU A 113 -2.57 -2.25 9.28
C GLU A 113 -3.27 -1.49 8.16
N VAL A 114 -3.86 -2.21 7.22
CA VAL A 114 -4.74 -1.63 6.20
C VAL A 114 -6.17 -1.62 6.72
N ARG A 115 -6.61 -2.80 7.17
CA ARG A 115 -7.87 -3.12 7.84
C ARG A 115 -7.72 -4.46 8.56
N ASP A 116 -8.75 -4.88 9.31
CA ASP A 116 -8.70 -6.12 10.08
C ASP A 116 -8.23 -7.32 9.23
N GLY A 117 -7.16 -7.96 9.69
CA GLY A 117 -6.55 -9.12 9.04
C GLY A 117 -5.71 -8.82 7.79
N GLN A 118 -5.51 -7.57 7.39
CA GLN A 118 -4.77 -7.18 6.17
C GLN A 118 -3.72 -6.12 6.46
N LEU A 119 -2.46 -6.42 6.14
CA LEU A 119 -1.31 -5.60 6.53
C LEU A 119 -0.39 -5.33 5.34
N ILE A 120 0.33 -4.21 5.38
CA ILE A 120 1.54 -4.00 4.58
C ILE A 120 2.75 -4.22 5.51
N GLY A 121 3.61 -5.15 5.12
CA GLY A 121 4.96 -5.31 5.68
C GLY A 121 5.98 -4.60 4.80
N LEU A 122 6.97 -3.97 5.42
CA LEU A 122 8.13 -3.38 4.75
C LEU A 122 9.41 -3.86 5.40
N LYS A 123 10.43 -4.07 4.57
CA LYS A 123 11.83 -4.19 4.99
C LYS A 123 12.66 -3.24 4.13
N VAL A 124 13.24 -2.23 4.77
CA VAL A 124 14.07 -1.21 4.12
C VAL A 124 15.52 -1.44 4.53
N LEU A 125 16.40 -1.55 3.53
CA LEU A 125 17.83 -1.69 3.71
C LEU A 125 18.54 -0.48 3.11
N GLN A 126 19.31 0.24 3.92
CA GLN A 126 20.05 1.41 3.47
C GLN A 126 21.44 1.46 4.11
N ARG A 127 22.46 1.71 3.30
CA ARG A 127 23.81 2.04 3.80
C ARG A 127 23.77 3.42 4.45
N ASN A 128 23.65 3.44 5.76
CA ASN A 128 23.57 4.61 6.61
C ASN A 128 23.86 4.16 8.06
N HIS A 129 24.11 5.10 8.96
CA HIS A 129 24.21 4.86 10.40
C HIS A 129 23.05 5.48 11.19
N ASP A 130 22.24 6.34 10.55
CA ASP A 130 21.13 7.02 11.22
C ASP A 130 19.84 6.19 11.16
N LEU A 131 19.56 5.49 12.27
CA LEU A 131 18.34 4.71 12.47
C LEU A 131 17.06 5.54 12.32
N ASN A 132 17.09 6.81 12.74
CA ASN A 132 15.91 7.67 12.69
C ASN A 132 15.60 8.09 11.27
N LEU A 133 16.63 8.42 10.48
CA LEU A 133 16.46 8.78 9.09
C LEU A 133 15.87 7.63 8.28
N VAL A 134 16.46 6.43 8.36
CA VAL A 134 15.93 5.26 7.63
C VAL A 134 14.55 4.87 8.16
N GLY A 135 14.32 5.03 9.45
CA GLY A 135 13.03 4.83 10.08
C GLY A 135 11.93 5.76 9.54
N GLN A 136 12.24 7.04 9.33
CA GLN A 136 11.32 8.01 8.72
C GLN A 136 11.04 7.69 7.26
N VAL A 137 12.07 7.31 6.49
CA VAL A 137 11.90 6.84 5.11
C VAL A 137 10.98 5.63 5.06
N THR A 138 11.18 4.66 5.96
CA THR A 138 10.34 3.46 6.05
C THR A 138 8.88 3.82 6.34
N GLN A 139 8.64 4.76 7.25
CA GLN A 139 7.29 5.24 7.56
C GLN A 139 6.66 5.99 6.37
N GLY A 140 7.42 6.83 5.67
CA GLY A 140 6.95 7.52 4.46
C GLY A 140 6.56 6.54 3.36
N LEU A 141 7.38 5.52 3.11
CA LEU A 141 7.09 4.45 2.16
C LEU A 141 5.85 3.63 2.55
N ALA A 142 5.65 3.38 3.85
CA ALA A 142 4.44 2.72 4.35
C ALA A 142 3.18 3.54 4.06
N ALA A 143 3.25 4.87 4.29
CA ALA A 143 2.16 5.78 4.00
C ALA A 143 1.85 5.82 2.50
N THR A 144 2.87 5.96 1.66
CA THR A 144 2.71 5.94 0.19
C THR A 144 2.06 4.64 -0.30
N ALA A 145 2.51 3.49 0.20
CA ALA A 145 1.94 2.20 -0.15
C ALA A 145 0.48 2.08 0.31
N LEU A 146 0.17 2.56 1.52
CA LEU A 146 -1.19 2.56 2.09
C LEU A 146 -2.14 3.44 1.28
N GLU A 147 -1.71 4.64 0.87
CA GLU A 147 -2.50 5.58 0.08
C GLU A 147 -2.90 4.99 -1.28
N ARG A 148 -2.01 4.20 -1.89
CA ARG A 148 -2.20 3.59 -3.21
C ARG A 148 -2.99 2.29 -3.20
N LEU A 149 -3.34 1.78 -2.02
CA LEU A 149 -4.23 0.63 -1.95
C LEU A 149 -5.64 1.01 -2.41
N PRO A 150 -6.35 0.08 -3.09
CA PRO A 150 -7.76 0.27 -3.40
C PRO A 150 -8.57 0.41 -2.11
N LYS A 151 -9.46 1.42 -2.09
CA LYS A 151 -10.31 1.75 -0.93
C LYS A 151 -11.55 0.87 -0.88
#